data_AF-A0A822GZ71-F1
#
_entry.id   AF-A0A822GZ71-F1
#
_cell.length_a   1.000
_cell.length_b   1.000
_cell.length_c   1.000
_cell.angle_alpha   90.00
_cell.angle_beta   90.00
_cell.angle_gamma   90.00
#
_symmetry.space_group_name_H-M   'P 1'
#
loop_
_entity.id
_entity.type
_entity.pdbx_description
1 polymer ?
#
loop_
_entity_poly.entity_id
_entity_poly.type
_entity_poly.pdbx_seq_one_letter_code
_entity_poly.pdbx_strand_id
1 'polypeptide(L)' 'PLRASSTDIHPNAKWAQNGITVAGGNGDGSGTNQLNSPWGLYVYDDQTIYVADCWNHRIVEWKSGATNGKVVAGG' A
#
# COMPACT_ATOMS: atom_id res chain seq x y z
N PRO A 1 22.16 12.03 -2.52
CA PRO A 1 20.79 11.75 -2.03
C PRO A 1 20.69 11.96 -0.51
N LEU A 2 19.68 12.72 -0.06
CA LEU A 2 19.43 12.96 1.37
C LEU A 2 19.15 11.63 2.06
N ARG A 3 20.16 11.11 2.77
CA ARG A 3 20.04 9.96 3.66
C ARG A 3 19.24 10.47 4.86
N ALA A 4 18.06 9.90 5.10
CA ALA A 4 17.28 10.17 6.30
C ALA A 4 18.22 10.06 7.51
N SER A 5 18.42 11.19 8.18
CA SER A 5 19.29 11.28 9.34
C SER A 5 18.46 10.86 10.54
N SER A 6 19.10 10.30 11.57
CA SER A 6 18.42 9.84 12.79
C SER A 6 17.68 10.96 13.55
N THR A 7 17.76 12.21 13.09
CA THR A 7 17.09 13.38 13.64
C THR A 7 15.78 13.75 12.92
N ASP A 8 15.46 13.14 11.77
CA ASP A 8 14.17 13.33 11.06
C ASP A 8 13.03 12.46 11.63
N ILE A 9 13.37 11.69 12.66
CA ILE A 9 12.50 10.80 13.39
C ILE A 9 11.90 11.59 14.55
N HIS A 10 10.56 11.64 14.62
CA HIS A 10 9.87 12.12 15.82
C HIS A 10 10.51 11.44 17.05
N PRO A 11 11.02 12.19 18.04
CA PRO A 11 11.85 11.63 19.11
C PRO A 11 11.16 10.55 19.97
N ASN A 12 9.85 10.33 19.77
CA ASN A 12 9.03 9.30 20.40
C ASN A 12 8.29 8.38 19.41
N ALA A 13 8.56 8.44 18.10
CA ALA A 13 7.93 7.53 17.15
C ALA A 13 8.39 6.09 17.42
N LYS A 14 7.43 5.21 17.69
CA LYS A 14 7.63 3.77 17.83
C LYS A 14 7.16 3.13 16.52
N TRP A 15 8.07 2.85 15.59
CA TRP A 15 7.73 1.98 14.46
C TRP A 15 7.61 0.55 14.97
N ALA A 16 6.72 -0.23 14.37
CA ALA A 16 6.70 -1.66 14.58
C ALA A 16 8.05 -2.25 14.15
N GLN A 17 8.61 -3.18 14.93
CA GLN A 17 9.86 -3.86 14.55
C GLN A 17 9.68 -4.76 13.33
N ASN A 18 8.44 -5.18 13.05
CA ASN A 18 8.08 -6.01 11.90
C ASN A 18 7.01 -5.30 11.06
N GLY A 19 7.20 -5.29 9.74
CA GLY A 19 6.17 -4.91 8.79
C GLY A 19 5.16 -6.04 8.55
N ILE A 20 3.95 -5.68 8.15
CA ILE A 20 2.93 -6.61 7.69
C ILE A 20 2.50 -6.23 6.27
N THR A 21 2.10 -7.22 5.47
CA THR A 21 1.48 -6.97 4.17
C THR A 21 0.04 -6.50 4.38
N VAL A 22 -0.29 -5.33 3.85
CA VAL A 22 -1.62 -4.71 3.96
C VAL A 22 -2.33 -4.55 2.61
N ALA A 23 -1.62 -4.83 1.51
CA ALA A 23 -2.14 -4.85 0.15
C ALA A 23 -1.32 -5.82 -0.71
N GLY A 24 -1.99 -6.62 -1.54
CA GLY A 24 -1.35 -7.62 -2.40
C GLY A 24 -0.78 -8.82 -1.61
N GLY A 25 0.47 -9.20 -1.92
CA GLY A 25 1.17 -10.30 -1.23
C GLY A 25 0.95 -11.70 -1.79
N ASN A 26 0.17 -11.84 -2.87
CA ASN A 26 -0.19 -13.13 -3.47
C ASN A 26 0.40 -13.31 -4.88
N GLY A 27 1.61 -12.77 -5.10
CA GLY A 27 2.27 -12.73 -6.40
C GLY A 27 1.72 -11.67 -7.35
N ASP A 28 2.41 -11.49 -8.47
CA ASP A 28 2.00 -10.56 -9.53
C ASP A 28 0.76 -11.10 -10.26
N GLY A 29 -0.22 -10.25 -10.50
CA GLY A 29 -1.43 -10.62 -11.25
C GLY A 29 -2.57 -9.64 -11.13
N SER A 30 -3.71 -9.98 -11.74
CA SER A 30 -4.92 -9.14 -11.80
C SER A 30 -6.02 -9.58 -10.83
N GLY A 31 -5.79 -10.62 -10.04
CA GLY A 31 -6.71 -11.04 -8.97
C GLY A 31 -6.98 -9.93 -7.96
N THR A 32 -8.08 -10.03 -7.21
CA THR A 32 -8.47 -9.01 -6.20
C THR A 32 -7.49 -8.94 -5.03
N ASN A 33 -6.73 -10.01 -4.77
CA ASN A 33 -5.68 -10.08 -3.77
C ASN A 33 -4.26 -9.95 -4.35
N GLN A 34 -4.15 -9.55 -5.62
CA GLN A 34 -2.90 -9.37 -6.36
C GLN A 34 -2.77 -7.94 -6.86
N LEU A 35 -1.52 -7.55 -7.15
CA LEU A 35 -1.16 -6.30 -7.80
C LEU A 35 -0.20 -6.66 -8.95
N ASN A 36 -0.03 -5.76 -9.91
CA ASN A 36 0.89 -5.89 -11.03
C ASN A 36 1.64 -4.57 -11.23
N SER A 37 2.89 -4.54 -10.78
CA SER A 37 3.79 -3.37 -10.86
C SER A 37 3.13 -2.07 -10.36
N PRO A 38 2.70 -2.02 -9.08
CA PRO A 38 2.10 -0.83 -8.49
C PRO A 38 3.14 0.27 -8.25
N TRP A 39 2.81 1.54 -8.53
CA TRP A 39 3.79 2.65 -8.46
C TRP A 39 3.50 3.72 -7.41
N GLY A 40 2.22 3.91 -7.04
CA GLY A 40 1.81 4.95 -6.12
C GLY A 40 0.85 4.42 -5.07
N LEU A 41 0.92 4.97 -3.87
CA LEU A 41 -0.06 4.71 -2.82
C LEU A 41 -0.40 5.98 -2.05
N TYR A 42 -1.62 6.00 -1.51
CA TYR A 42 -2.08 7.03 -0.58
C TYR A 42 -2.79 6.34 0.60
N VAL A 43 -2.53 6.83 1.81
CA VAL A 43 -3.15 6.33 3.04
C VAL A 43 -4.08 7.42 3.55
N TYR A 44 -5.36 7.08 3.71
CA TYR A 44 -6.37 7.96 4.28
C TYR A 44 -6.43 7.83 5.80
N ASP A 45 -7.10 8.78 6.46
CA ASP A 45 -7.13 8.87 7.93
C ASP A 45 -7.74 7.64 8.61
N ASP A 46 -8.63 6.92 7.93
CA ASP A 46 -9.25 5.68 8.41
C ASP A 46 -8.40 4.42 8.16
N GLN A 47 -7.13 4.61 7.78
CA GLN A 47 -6.17 3.57 7.37
C GLN A 47 -6.55 2.84 6.08
N THR A 48 -7.48 3.38 5.28
CA THR A 48 -7.71 2.89 3.92
C THR A 48 -6.52 3.25 3.04
N ILE A 49 -6.02 2.28 2.28
CA ILE A 49 -4.91 2.44 1.36
C ILE A 49 -5.46 2.37 -0.07
N TYR A 50 -5.14 3.38 -0.86
CA TYR A 50 -5.37 3.37 -2.31
C TYR A 50 -4.06 3.07 -3.01
N VAL A 51 -4.06 2.10 -3.91
CA VAL A 51 -2.88 1.70 -4.68
C VAL A 51 -3.14 1.92 -6.17
N ALA A 52 -2.23 2.61 -6.84
CA ALA A 52 -2.17 2.67 -8.29
C ALA A 52 -1.51 1.39 -8.80
N ASP A 53 -2.35 0.46 -9.26
CA ASP A 53 -1.97 -0.86 -9.78
C ASP A 53 -1.71 -0.75 -11.29
N CYS A 54 -0.54 -0.20 -11.63
CA CYS A 54 -0.28 0.42 -12.93
C CYS A 54 -0.41 -0.53 -14.11
N TRP A 55 0.10 -1.76 -14.03
CA TRP A 55 0.02 -2.70 -15.15
C TRP A 55 -1.32 -3.44 -15.24
N ASN A 56 -2.18 -3.27 -14.24
CA ASN A 56 -3.59 -3.65 -14.31
C ASN A 56 -4.51 -2.44 -14.64
N HIS A 57 -3.94 -1.25 -14.91
CA HIS A 57 -4.64 -0.02 -15.26
C HIS A 57 -5.80 0.34 -14.31
N ARG A 58 -5.62 0.12 -13.01
CA ARG A 58 -6.68 0.29 -12.02
C ARG A 58 -6.18 0.96 -10.73
N ILE A 59 -7.11 1.56 -10.01
CA ILE A 59 -6.91 2.01 -8.62
C ILE A 59 -7.65 1.03 -7.71
N VAL A 60 -6.92 0.48 -6.74
CA VAL A 60 -7.45 -0.52 -5.81
C VAL A 60 -7.47 0.04 -4.39
N GLU A 61 -8.65 0.01 -3.76
CA GLU A 61 -8.86 0.32 -2.36
C GLU A 61 -8.61 -0.92 -1.49
N TRP A 62 -7.84 -0.75 -0.42
CA TRP A 62 -7.56 -1.75 0.60
C TRP A 62 -7.91 -1.17 1.97
N LYS A 63 -8.97 -1.70 2.59
CA LYS A 63 -9.35 -1.34 3.95
C LYS A 63 -8.43 -2.02 4.96
N SER A 64 -8.29 -1.42 6.14
CA SER A 64 -7.50 -2.02 7.23
C SER A 64 -7.96 -3.46 7.52
N GLY A 65 -7.02 -4.41 7.49
CA GLY A 65 -7.27 -5.84 7.70
C GLY A 65 -7.87 -6.59 6.50
N ALA A 66 -8.09 -5.96 5.35
CA ALA A 66 -8.62 -6.63 4.17
C ALA A 66 -7.59 -7.59 3.55
N THR A 67 -8.06 -8.75 3.08
CA THR A 67 -7.26 -9.73 2.32
C THR A 67 -7.42 -9.60 0.82
N ASN A 68 -8.39 -8.79 0.36
CA ASN A 68 -8.66 -8.47 -1.02
C ASN A 68 -8.87 -6.97 -1.17
N GLY A 69 -8.35 -6.42 -2.25
CA GLY A 69 -8.63 -5.08 -2.69
C GLY A 69 -9.94 -4.98 -3.48
N LYS A 70 -10.49 -3.78 -3.51
CA LYS A 70 -11.66 -3.41 -4.30
C LYS A 70 -11.23 -2.43 -5.39
N VAL A 71 -11.52 -2.72 -6.65
CA VAL A 71 -11.31 -1.76 -7.73
C VAL A 71 -12.29 -0.60 -7.57
N VAL A 72 -11.77 0.62 -7.50
CA VAL A 72 -12.57 1.86 -7.32
C VAL A 72 -12.46 2.81 -8.51
N ALA A 73 -11.47 2.63 -9.39
CA ALA A 73 -11.35 3.33 -10.67
C ALA A 73 -10.50 2.52 -11.66
N GLY A 74 -10.68 2.76 -12.96
CA GLY A 74 -9.98 2.03 -14.04
C GLY A 74 -10.52 0.61 -14.25
N GLY A 75 -9.78 -0.19 -15.05
CA GLY A 75 -10.18 -1.52 -15.52
C GLY A 75 -10.31 -1.62 -17.04
#